data_AF-A0A379MLZ1-F1
#
_entry.id   AF-A0A379MLZ1-F1
#
_cell.length_a   1.000
_cell.length_b   1.000
_cell.length_c   1.000
_cell.angle_alpha   90.00
_cell.angle_beta   90.00
_cell.angle_gamma   90.00
#
_symmetry.space_group_name_H-M   'P 1'
#
loop_
_entity.id
_entity.type
_entity.pdbx_description
1 polymer ?
#
loop_
_entity_poly.entity_id
_entity_poly.type
_entity_poly.pdbx_seq_one_letter_code
_entity_poly.pdbx_strand_id
1 'polypeptide(L)'
;MPLRSRSSSVRRPKVAQVSIPATPPKPGSPEHWQAWLQRYGGDYTTDAERRGAYEDFKTNLVTMQAVFSQSDDMHVAGYLEAHERVASGDADGPDDAETWVPANLNGYARADWLEGFRSHFEP
;
A
#
# COMPACT_ATOMS: atom_id res chain seq x y z
N MET A 1 8.19 -9.31 67.71
CA MET A 1 8.92 -8.84 66.51
C MET A 1 8.14 -9.20 65.25
N PRO A 2 8.15 -8.35 64.21
CA PRO A 2 7.09 -8.16 63.21
C PRO A 2 7.36 -8.97 61.91
N LEU A 3 6.50 -9.14 60.91
CA LEU A 3 5.90 -8.16 59.99
C LEU A 3 4.79 -8.86 59.17
N ARG A 4 3.55 -8.31 59.14
CA ARG A 4 2.58 -8.65 58.08
C ARG A 4 2.66 -7.57 57.00
N SER A 5 3.21 -7.93 55.85
CA SER A 5 3.21 -7.09 54.65
C SER A 5 1.78 -6.75 54.21
N ARG A 6 1.45 -5.46 54.22
CA ARG A 6 0.34 -4.91 53.44
C ARG A 6 0.80 -4.75 52.00
N SER A 7 0.42 -5.67 51.12
CA SER A 7 0.52 -5.47 49.68
C SER A 7 -0.57 -4.49 49.24
N SER A 8 -0.19 -3.22 49.07
CA SER A 8 -1.02 -2.24 48.37
C SER A 8 -0.98 -2.56 46.87
N SER A 9 -2.01 -3.22 46.36
CA SER A 9 -2.18 -3.44 44.91
C SER A 9 -2.65 -2.13 44.28
N VAL A 10 -1.72 -1.42 43.64
CA VAL A 10 -2.03 -0.27 42.77
C VAL A 10 -2.81 -0.79 41.57
N ARG A 11 -4.12 -0.47 41.50
CA ARG A 11 -4.90 -0.70 40.29
C ARG A 11 -4.31 0.16 39.19
N ARG A 12 -3.61 -0.46 38.23
CA ARG A 12 -3.24 0.20 36.98
C ARG A 12 -4.53 0.65 36.28
N PRO A 13 -4.61 1.89 35.79
CA PRO A 13 -5.75 2.30 34.99
C PRO A 13 -5.83 1.38 33.76
N LYS A 14 -7.02 0.81 33.54
CA LYS A 14 -7.33 0.00 32.35
C LYS A 14 -7.23 0.94 31.15
N VAL A 15 -6.13 0.85 30.42
CA VAL A 15 -6.04 1.44 29.07
C VAL A 15 -7.21 0.84 28.31
N ALA A 16 -8.16 1.68 27.91
CA ALA A 16 -9.28 1.24 27.08
C ALA A 16 -8.66 0.61 25.83
N GLN A 17 -8.74 -0.72 25.71
CA GLN A 17 -8.38 -1.39 24.48
C GLN A 17 -9.33 -0.84 23.42
N VAL A 18 -8.78 -0.06 22.50
CA VAL A 18 -9.47 0.33 21.28
C VAL A 18 -9.74 -0.98 20.53
N SER A 19 -10.99 -1.43 20.55
CA SER A 19 -11.42 -2.58 19.75
C SER A 19 -11.26 -2.21 18.28
N ILE A 20 -10.20 -2.68 17.65
CA ILE A 20 -10.00 -2.50 16.21
C ILE A 20 -10.97 -3.47 15.51
N PRO A 21 -11.90 -3.00 14.66
CA PRO A 21 -12.76 -3.89 13.89
C PRO A 21 -11.91 -4.80 13.00
N ALA A 22 -12.37 -6.04 12.77
CA ALA A 22 -11.63 -7.07 12.02
C ALA A 22 -11.30 -6.65 10.57
N THR A 23 -12.08 -5.72 10.01
CA THR A 23 -11.77 -5.03 8.75
C THR A 23 -11.75 -3.53 9.01
N PRO A 24 -10.67 -2.81 8.67
CA PRO A 24 -10.65 -1.36 8.78
C PRO A 24 -11.74 -0.76 7.87
N PRO A 25 -12.43 0.31 8.31
CA PRO A 25 -13.44 0.96 7.50
C PRO A 25 -12.85 1.50 6.20
N LYS A 26 -13.64 1.50 5.13
CA LYS A 26 -13.19 1.94 3.81
C LYS A 26 -12.78 3.42 3.83
N PRO A 27 -11.57 3.79 3.39
CA PRO A 27 -11.18 5.19 3.25
C PRO A 27 -12.21 6.01 2.48
N GLY A 28 -12.55 7.19 3.00
CA GLY A 28 -13.60 8.05 2.45
C GLY A 28 -15.02 7.74 2.92
N SER A 29 -15.26 6.64 3.63
CA SER A 29 -16.57 6.39 4.24
C SER A 29 -16.78 7.23 5.52
N PRO A 30 -18.04 7.46 5.95
CA PRO A 30 -18.35 8.11 7.21
C PRO A 30 -17.70 7.40 8.42
N GLU A 31 -17.65 6.08 8.41
CA GLU A 31 -17.05 5.26 9.46
C GLU A 31 -15.53 5.46 9.52
N HIS A 32 -14.88 5.57 8.36
CA HIS A 32 -13.45 5.86 8.30
C HIS A 32 -13.15 7.29 8.79
N TRP A 33 -14.00 8.26 8.46
CA TRP A 33 -13.88 9.60 9.00
C TRP A 33 -13.98 9.62 10.53
N GLN A 34 -14.95 8.91 11.11
CA GLN A 34 -15.09 8.81 12.57
C GLN A 34 -13.88 8.12 13.21
N ALA A 35 -13.38 7.04 12.62
CA ALA A 35 -12.18 6.35 13.11
C ALA A 35 -10.92 7.25 13.02
N TRP A 36 -10.79 8.02 11.94
CA TRP A 36 -9.70 8.98 11.75
C TRP A 36 -9.76 10.10 12.80
N LEU A 37 -10.95 10.67 13.05
CA LEU A 37 -11.18 11.68 14.09
C LEU A 37 -10.85 11.18 15.49
N GLN A 38 -11.21 9.94 15.82
CA GLN A 38 -10.89 9.36 17.12
C GLN A 38 -9.38 9.23 17.35
N ARG A 39 -8.62 9.01 16.28
CA ARG A 39 -7.18 8.77 16.36
C ARG A 39 -6.34 10.06 16.24
N TYR A 40 -6.72 10.95 15.34
CA TYR A 40 -5.93 12.13 14.96
C TYR A 40 -6.68 13.45 15.16
N GLY A 41 -7.99 13.42 15.43
CA GLY A 41 -8.80 14.65 15.53
C GLY A 41 -8.39 15.58 16.66
N GLY A 42 -7.73 15.04 17.71
CA GLY A 42 -7.16 15.82 18.81
C GLY A 42 -5.90 16.61 18.44
N ASP A 43 -5.26 16.29 17.31
CA ASP A 43 -4.05 16.98 16.83
C ASP A 43 -4.38 18.30 16.10
N TYR A 44 -5.67 18.55 15.84
CA TYR A 44 -6.15 19.72 15.11
C TYR A 44 -7.12 20.53 15.97
N THR A 45 -6.99 21.85 15.90
CA THR A 45 -7.72 22.79 16.76
C THR A 45 -9.13 23.01 16.24
N THR A 46 -9.25 23.20 14.92
CA THR A 46 -10.52 23.53 14.26
C THR A 46 -11.06 22.38 13.43
N ASP A 47 -12.38 22.39 13.22
CA ASP A 47 -13.05 21.43 12.34
C ASP A 47 -12.63 21.63 10.86
N ALA A 48 -12.29 22.87 10.47
CA ALA A 48 -11.74 23.16 9.15
C ALA A 48 -10.37 22.50 8.93
N GLU A 49 -9.47 22.55 9.93
CA GLU A 49 -8.16 21.89 9.88
C GLU A 49 -8.31 20.36 9.78
N ARG A 50 -9.22 19.76 10.56
CA ARG A 50 -9.49 18.31 10.49
C ARG A 50 -9.97 17.90 9.11
N ARG A 51 -10.87 18.68 8.50
CA ARG A 51 -11.35 18.41 7.14
C ARG A 51 -10.26 18.58 6.10
N GLY A 52 -9.47 19.65 6.16
CA GLY A 52 -8.34 19.86 5.26
C GLY A 52 -7.35 18.69 5.29
N ALA A 53 -6.90 18.32 6.48
CA ALA A 53 -5.96 17.20 6.65
C ALA A 53 -6.52 15.85 6.15
N TYR A 54 -7.83 15.63 6.28
CA TYR A 54 -8.46 14.42 5.78
C TYR A 54 -8.62 14.40 4.26
N GLU A 55 -8.89 15.55 3.64
CA GLU A 55 -8.86 15.68 2.17
C GLU A 55 -7.45 15.46 1.62
N ASP A 56 -6.42 15.99 2.27
CA ASP A 56 -5.02 15.75 1.90
C ASP A 56 -4.67 14.26 2.01
N PHE A 57 -5.07 13.61 3.11
CA PHE A 57 -4.91 12.17 3.28
C PHE A 57 -5.57 11.37 2.14
N LYS A 58 -6.81 11.69 1.78
CA LYS A 58 -7.52 11.00 0.69
C LYS A 58 -6.83 11.21 -0.65
N THR A 59 -6.37 12.43 -0.93
CA THR A 59 -5.63 12.75 -2.15
C THR A 59 -4.35 11.94 -2.23
N ASN A 60 -3.55 11.95 -1.17
CA ASN A 60 -2.31 11.18 -1.09
C ASN A 60 -2.56 9.67 -1.22
N LEU A 61 -3.64 9.16 -0.63
CA LEU A 61 -4.03 7.75 -0.76
C LEU A 61 -4.33 7.37 -2.22
N VAL A 62 -5.11 8.20 -2.93
CA VAL A 62 -5.41 7.95 -4.36
C VAL A 62 -4.13 7.95 -5.19
N THR A 63 -3.23 8.90 -4.95
CA THR A 63 -1.93 8.95 -5.64
C THR A 63 -1.11 7.70 -5.38
N MET A 64 -0.99 7.26 -4.12
CA MET A 64 -0.24 6.04 -3.79
C MET A 64 -0.89 4.80 -4.42
N GLN A 65 -2.21 4.66 -4.34
CA GLN A 65 -2.93 3.55 -4.97
C GLN A 65 -2.68 3.50 -6.48
N ALA A 66 -2.72 4.64 -7.16
CA ALA A 66 -2.45 4.72 -8.59
C ALA A 66 -1.00 4.34 -8.97
N VAL A 67 -0.02 4.66 -8.12
CA VAL A 67 1.38 4.25 -8.32
C VAL A 67 1.51 2.73 -8.16
N PHE A 68 0.88 2.14 -7.14
CA PHE A 68 1.02 0.71 -6.87
C PHE A 68 0.14 -0.17 -7.76
N SER A 69 -1.00 0.32 -8.27
CA SER A 69 -1.90 -0.47 -9.12
C SER A 69 -1.40 -0.71 -10.54
N GLN A 70 -0.37 0.01 -11.00
CA GLN A 70 0.18 -0.22 -12.34
C GLN A 70 0.99 -1.51 -12.42
N SER A 71 1.40 -2.11 -11.30
CA SER A 71 2.23 -3.32 -11.29
C SER A 71 1.42 -4.61 -11.43
N ASP A 72 0.13 -4.63 -11.07
CA ASP A 72 -0.56 -5.90 -10.78
C ASP A 72 -0.64 -6.89 -11.98
N ASP A 73 -0.49 -6.41 -13.23
CA ASP A 73 -0.55 -7.23 -14.45
C ASP A 73 0.69 -7.09 -15.37
N MET A 74 1.74 -6.39 -14.94
CA MET A 74 2.85 -6.05 -15.84
C MET A 74 3.77 -7.22 -16.14
N HIS A 75 3.97 -8.13 -15.19
CA HIS A 75 4.68 -9.38 -15.43
C HIS A 75 4.04 -10.19 -16.57
N VAL A 76 2.71 -10.33 -16.59
CA VAL A 76 2.02 -11.06 -17.66
C VAL A 76 2.14 -10.33 -18.99
N ALA A 77 2.01 -9.00 -18.98
CA ALA A 77 2.18 -8.18 -20.18
C ALA A 77 3.59 -8.32 -20.79
N GLY A 78 4.63 -8.32 -19.95
CA GLY A 78 6.01 -8.52 -20.38
C GLY A 78 6.23 -9.91 -20.99
N TYR A 79 5.71 -10.96 -20.35
CA TYR A 79 5.80 -12.33 -20.86
C TYR A 79 5.12 -12.50 -22.23
N LEU A 80 3.92 -11.91 -22.39
CA LEU A 80 3.19 -11.97 -23.65
C LEU A 80 3.88 -11.18 -24.77
N GLU A 81 4.45 -10.02 -24.46
CA GLU A 81 5.25 -9.28 -25.43
C GLU A 81 6.46 -10.11 -25.89
N ALA A 82 7.20 -10.72 -24.96
CA ALA A 82 8.30 -11.61 -25.31
C ALA A 82 7.87 -12.74 -26.25
N HIS A 83 6.72 -13.37 -25.96
CA HIS A 83 6.14 -14.41 -26.83
C HIS A 83 5.88 -13.91 -28.26
N GLU A 84 5.28 -12.72 -28.41
CA GLU A 84 5.01 -12.15 -29.73
C GLU A 84 6.29 -11.78 -30.48
N ARG A 85 7.29 -11.20 -29.80
CA ARG A 85 8.56 -10.79 -30.41
C ARG A 85 9.44 -11.97 -30.83
N VAL A 86 9.47 -13.03 -30.03
CA VAL A 86 10.15 -14.27 -30.42
C VAL A 86 9.45 -14.90 -31.62
N ALA A 87 8.12 -14.88 -31.65
CA ALA A 87 7.36 -15.41 -32.78
C ALA A 87 7.56 -14.59 -34.08
N SER A 88 7.78 -13.28 -33.99
CA SER A 88 8.09 -12.42 -35.14
C SER A 88 9.57 -12.43 -35.55
N GLY A 89 10.46 -12.91 -34.68
CA GLY A 89 11.92 -12.86 -34.86
C GLY A 89 12.54 -11.50 -34.51
N ASP A 90 11.85 -10.67 -33.75
CA ASP A 90 12.30 -9.35 -33.31
C ASP A 90 13.02 -9.36 -31.94
N ALA A 91 13.02 -10.49 -31.25
CA ALA A 91 13.78 -10.71 -30.02
C ALA A 91 14.42 -12.10 -30.05
N ASP A 92 15.72 -12.16 -29.75
CA ASP A 92 16.52 -13.38 -29.71
C ASP A 92 16.82 -13.82 -28.27
N GLY A 93 16.60 -12.95 -27.27
CA GLY A 93 16.87 -13.28 -25.89
C GLY A 93 16.35 -12.29 -24.83
N PRO A 94 16.56 -12.60 -23.54
CA PRO A 94 16.07 -11.79 -22.43
C PRO A 94 16.70 -10.39 -22.35
N ASP A 95 17.86 -10.18 -22.97
CA ASP A 95 18.55 -8.88 -23.01
C ASP A 95 17.84 -7.85 -23.91
N ASP A 96 17.01 -8.31 -24.85
CA ASP A 96 16.24 -7.45 -25.76
C ASP A 96 15.09 -6.71 -25.07
N ALA A 97 14.72 -7.14 -23.84
CA ALA A 97 13.59 -6.62 -23.09
C ALA A 97 13.60 -5.08 -22.97
N GLU A 98 14.77 -4.50 -22.70
CA GLU A 98 14.93 -3.06 -22.48
C GLU A 98 14.54 -2.21 -23.70
N THR A 99 14.58 -2.79 -24.91
CA THR A 99 14.18 -2.14 -26.16
C THR A 99 12.67 -1.92 -26.25
N TRP A 100 11.89 -2.80 -25.66
CA TRP A 100 10.43 -2.88 -25.85
C TRP A 100 9.61 -2.46 -24.63
N VAL A 101 10.28 -2.04 -23.55
CA VAL A 101 9.60 -1.53 -22.34
C VAL A 101 8.70 -0.33 -22.69
N PRO A 102 7.41 -0.36 -22.31
CA PRO A 102 6.54 0.80 -22.49
C PRO A 102 7.04 2.03 -21.70
N ALA A 103 7.13 3.18 -22.36
CA ALA A 103 7.77 4.38 -21.82
C ALA A 103 7.04 5.03 -20.63
N ASN A 104 5.77 4.69 -20.40
CA ASN A 104 4.90 5.28 -19.38
C ASN A 104 4.77 4.44 -18.11
N LEU A 105 5.52 3.34 -17.99
CA LEU A 105 5.52 2.53 -16.77
C LEU A 105 6.27 3.26 -15.65
N ASN A 106 5.70 3.25 -14.45
CA ASN A 106 6.47 3.63 -13.26
C ASN A 106 7.55 2.57 -12.96
N GLY A 107 8.49 2.89 -12.06
CA GLY A 107 9.65 2.02 -11.78
C GLY A 107 9.28 0.60 -11.34
N TYR A 108 8.19 0.41 -10.59
CA TYR A 108 7.72 -0.91 -10.17
C TYR A 108 7.11 -1.67 -11.34
N ALA A 109 6.16 -1.03 -12.04
CA ALA A 109 5.53 -1.59 -13.23
C ALA A 109 6.55 -1.96 -14.32
N ARG A 110 7.60 -1.14 -14.49
CA ARG A 110 8.72 -1.41 -15.39
C ARG A 110 9.52 -2.64 -14.97
N ALA A 111 9.88 -2.72 -13.69
CA ALA A 111 10.66 -3.84 -13.18
C ALA A 111 9.89 -5.15 -13.33
N ASP A 112 8.61 -5.14 -12.99
CA ASP A 112 7.71 -6.28 -13.10
C ASP A 112 7.49 -6.70 -14.58
N TRP A 113 7.31 -5.74 -15.49
CA TRP A 113 7.25 -6.00 -16.92
C TRP A 113 8.54 -6.65 -17.46
N LEU A 114 9.70 -6.15 -17.05
CA LEU A 114 11.00 -6.70 -17.46
C LEU A 114 11.23 -8.11 -16.92
N GLU A 115 10.83 -8.38 -15.68
CA GLU A 115 10.85 -9.72 -15.10
C GLU A 115 9.97 -10.67 -15.92
N GLY A 116 8.75 -10.23 -16.24
CA GLY A 116 7.83 -10.93 -17.14
C GLY A 116 8.45 -11.28 -18.49
N PHE A 117 9.01 -10.29 -19.17
CA PHE A 117 9.66 -10.50 -20.48
C PHE A 117 10.79 -11.52 -20.40
N ARG A 118 11.67 -11.40 -19.39
CA ARG A 118 12.82 -12.29 -19.20
C ARG A 118 12.41 -13.72 -18.86
N SER A 119 11.33 -13.88 -18.09
CA SER A 119 10.80 -15.20 -17.70
C SER A 119 10.37 -16.08 -18.88
N HIS A 120 10.07 -15.48 -20.04
CA HIS A 120 9.77 -16.24 -21.27
C HIS A 120 10.92 -17.14 -21.72
N PHE A 121 12.16 -16.74 -21.45
CA PHE A 121 13.37 -17.44 -21.87
C PHE A 121 13.95 -18.37 -20.79
N GLU A 122 13.31 -18.41 -19.61
CA GLU A 122 13.71 -19.33 -18.55
C GLU A 122 13.22 -20.76 -18.88
N PRO A 123 14.05 -21.79 -18.65
CA PRO A 123 13.74 -23.18 -19.02
C PRO A 123 12.73 -23.89 -18.12
#